data_AF-A0A1B6ITY2-F1
#
_entry.id   AF-A0A1B6ITY2-F1
#
_cell.length_a   1.000
_cell.length_b   1.000
_cell.length_c   1.000
_cell.angle_alpha   90.00
_cell.angle_beta   90.00
_cell.angle_gamma   90.00
#
_symmetry.space_group_name_H-M   'P 1'
#
loop_
_entity.id
_entity.type
_entity.pdbx_description
1 polymer ?
#
loop_
_entity_poly.entity_id
_entity_poly.type
_entity_poly.pdbx_seq_one_letter_code
_entity_poly.pdbx_strand_id
1 'polypeptide(L)'
;ERIEIFAPVQFSKVSILTGVIKISLKTLLECIRLRTFSRYGLQQIQVDSHYLQLYLWRYVADENLVQCLLDEILSSAVHRCLDPVLMEPSVVDIICERG
;
A
#
# COMPACT_ATOMS: atom_id res chain seq x y z
N GLU A 1 12.59 7.72 -4.14
CA GLU A 1 13.30 7.98 -2.88
C GLU A 1 13.59 6.64 -2.20
N ARG A 2 14.80 6.42 -1.63
CA ARG A 2 15.16 5.12 -1.03
C ARG A 2 14.67 5.09 0.41
N ILE A 3 13.53 4.43 0.66
CA ILE A 3 12.98 4.28 2.01
C ILE A 3 13.89 3.36 2.84
N GLU A 4 14.46 3.87 3.93
CA GLU A 4 15.25 3.09 4.86
C GLU A 4 14.36 2.13 5.66
N ILE A 5 14.56 0.83 5.46
CA ILE A 5 13.74 -0.21 6.12
C ILE A 5 14.26 -0.48 7.54
N PHE A 6 15.58 -0.55 7.71
CA PHE A 6 16.23 -0.87 8.98
C PHE A 6 16.63 0.41 9.72
N ALA A 7 15.64 1.09 10.27
CA ALA A 7 15.86 2.20 11.20
C ALA A 7 15.73 1.71 12.65
N PRO A 8 16.44 2.32 13.62
CA PRO A 8 16.28 1.97 15.03
C PRO A 8 14.82 2.08 15.47
N VAL A 9 14.27 0.98 16.00
CA VAL A 9 12.92 0.96 16.57
C VAL A 9 13.02 1.36 18.04
N GLN A 10 12.27 2.38 18.43
CA GLN A 10 12.16 2.81 19.82
C GLN A 10 11.22 1.88 20.58
N PHE A 11 11.43 1.71 21.88
CA PHE A 11 10.55 0.91 22.73
C PHE A 11 9.26 1.67 23.05
N SER A 12 8.46 1.96 22.02
CA SER A 12 7.15 2.59 22.10
C SER A 12 6.19 1.90 21.14
N LYS A 13 4.90 1.86 21.49
CA LYS A 13 3.86 1.22 20.67
C LYS A 13 3.86 1.77 19.23
N VAL A 14 3.94 3.09 19.08
CA VAL A 14 3.92 3.76 17.77
C VAL A 14 5.15 3.39 16.93
N SER A 15 6.34 3.37 17.52
CA SER A 15 7.56 3.04 16.78
C SER A 15 7.58 1.57 16.33
N ILE A 16 7.14 0.65 17.20
CA ILE A 16 7.04 -0.77 16.88
C ILE A 16 6.01 -1.00 15.76
N LEU A 17 4.80 -0.41 15.88
CA LEU A 17 3.77 -0.53 14.84
C LEU A 17 4.21 0.07 13.50
N THR A 18 4.87 1.24 13.53
CA THR A 18 5.44 1.85 12.32
C THR A 18 6.45 0.91 11.64
N GLY A 19 7.33 0.28 12.42
CA GLY A 19 8.30 -0.68 11.91
C GLY A 19 7.65 -1.89 11.25
N VAL A 20 6.64 -2.49 11.91
CA VAL A 20 5.88 -3.63 11.38
C VAL A 20 5.18 -3.25 10.07
N ILE A 21 4.41 -2.15 10.07
CA ILE A 21 3.67 -1.68 8.89
C ILE A 21 4.62 -1.41 7.72
N LYS A 22 5.74 -0.72 7.97
CA LYS A 22 6.73 -0.42 6.93
C LYS A 22 7.32 -1.68 6.30
N ILE A 23 7.67 -2.68 7.11
CA ILE A 23 8.18 -3.97 6.61
C ILE A 23 7.09 -4.69 5.81
N SER A 24 5.87 -4.79 6.33
CA SER A 24 4.76 -5.45 5.64
C SER A 24 4.44 -4.82 4.28
N LEU A 25 4.39 -3.49 4.18
CA LEU A 25 4.14 -2.79 2.91
C LEU A 25 5.31 -2.98 1.92
N LYS A 26 6.57 -2.94 2.37
CA LYS A 26 7.72 -3.25 1.51
C LYS A 26 7.73 -4.70 1.04
N THR A 27 7.34 -5.65 1.89
CA THR A 27 7.19 -7.05 1.49
C THR A 27 6.06 -7.22 0.48
N LEU A 28 4.90 -6.57 0.67
CA LEU A 28 3.80 -6.59 -0.28
C LEU A 28 4.22 -6.04 -1.66
N LEU A 29 4.93 -4.92 -1.68
CA LEU A 29 5.49 -4.35 -2.90
C LEU A 29 6.38 -5.37 -3.65
N GLU A 30 7.25 -6.08 -2.93
CA GLU A 30 8.09 -7.11 -3.55
C GLU A 30 7.27 -8.30 -4.07
N CYS A 31 6.25 -8.73 -3.32
CA CYS A 31 5.32 -9.75 -3.80
C CYS A 31 4.61 -9.33 -5.10
N ILE A 32 4.20 -8.05 -5.22
CA ILE A 32 3.59 -7.51 -6.44
C ILE A 32 4.56 -7.55 -7.62
N ARG A 33 5.83 -7.16 -7.41
CA ARG A 33 6.87 -7.19 -8.45
C ARG A 33 7.12 -8.59 -9.02
N LEU A 34 6.86 -9.63 -8.24
CA LEU A 34 7.04 -11.03 -8.64
C LEU A 34 5.82 -11.64 -9.35
N ARG A 35 4.71 -10.90 -9.49
CA ARG A 35 3.45 -11.40 -10.07
C ARG A 35 3.11 -10.69 -11.38
N THR A 36 2.19 -11.27 -12.13
CA THR A 36 1.58 -10.66 -13.32
C THR A 36 0.08 -10.57 -13.06
N PHE A 37 -0.53 -9.43 -13.37
CA PHE A 37 -1.92 -9.16 -13.05
C PHE A 37 -2.79 -9.03 -14.30
N SER A 38 -4.05 -9.44 -14.17
CA SER A 38 -5.12 -9.04 -15.08
C SER A 38 -5.67 -7.68 -14.63
N ARG A 39 -6.57 -7.09 -15.44
CA ARG A 39 -7.31 -5.88 -15.10
C ARG A 39 -7.92 -5.94 -13.70
N TYR A 40 -8.70 -6.99 -13.40
CA TYR A 40 -9.39 -7.12 -12.12
C TYR A 40 -8.43 -7.40 -10.95
N GLY A 41 -7.27 -8.01 -11.20
CA GLY A 41 -6.22 -8.13 -10.19
C GLY A 41 -5.61 -6.77 -9.82
N LEU A 42 -5.34 -5.92 -10.81
CA LEU A 42 -4.89 -4.55 -10.57
C LEU A 42 -5.93 -3.73 -9.81
N GLN A 43 -7.20 -3.83 -10.20
CA GLN A 43 -8.28 -3.10 -9.56
C GLN A 43 -8.51 -3.54 -8.10
N GLN A 44 -8.30 -4.82 -7.78
CA GLN A 44 -8.28 -5.25 -6.38
C GLN A 44 -7.12 -4.65 -5.59
N ILE A 45 -5.92 -4.61 -6.16
CA ILE A 45 -4.78 -3.92 -5.51
C ILE A 45 -5.09 -2.43 -5.29
N GLN A 46 -5.77 -1.77 -6.22
CA GLN A 46 -6.19 -0.38 -6.06
C GLN A 46 -7.12 -0.20 -4.85
N VAL A 47 -8.13 -1.07 -4.70
CA VAL A 47 -9.07 -1.04 -3.56
C VAL A 47 -8.33 -1.35 -2.26
N ASP A 48 -7.51 -2.40 -2.23
CA ASP A 48 -6.72 -2.78 -1.05
C ASP A 48 -5.80 -1.65 -0.60
N SER A 49 -5.07 -1.03 -1.55
CA SER A 49 -4.18 0.09 -1.25
C SER A 49 -4.94 1.28 -0.68
N HIS A 50 -6.08 1.65 -1.26
CA HIS A 50 -6.90 2.74 -0.75
C HIS A 50 -7.47 2.43 0.64
N TYR A 51 -8.00 1.23 0.83
CA TYR A 51 -8.50 0.80 2.14
C TYR A 51 -7.40 0.88 3.20
N LEU A 52 -6.21 0.35 2.92
CA LEU A 52 -5.07 0.45 3.85
C LEU A 52 -4.69 1.90 4.15
N GLN A 53 -4.75 2.81 3.17
CA GLN A 53 -4.48 4.23 3.38
C GLN A 53 -5.42 4.86 4.40
N LEU A 54 -6.72 4.54 4.34
CA LEU A 54 -7.74 5.09 5.25
C LEU A 54 -7.52 4.73 6.73
N TYR A 55 -6.90 3.57 7.00
CA TYR A 55 -6.80 3.03 8.36
C TYR A 55 -5.38 3.00 8.92
N LEU A 56 -4.33 2.85 8.10
CA LEU A 56 -2.96 2.67 8.59
C LEU A 56 -2.31 3.94 9.13
N TRP A 57 -2.71 5.12 8.65
CA TRP A 57 -2.12 6.40 9.06
C TRP A 57 -2.17 6.62 10.59
N ARG A 58 -3.21 6.11 11.25
CA ARG A 58 -3.40 6.21 12.71
C ARG A 58 -2.37 5.42 13.54
N TYR A 59 -1.62 4.52 12.89
CA TYR A 59 -0.69 3.59 13.56
C TYR A 59 0.77 3.88 13.24
N VAL A 60 1.05 4.88 12.40
CA VAL A 60 2.40 5.24 11.97
C VAL A 60 2.79 6.63 12.49
N ALA A 61 4.09 6.85 12.65
CA ALA A 61 4.62 8.17 13.03
C ALA A 61 4.60 9.18 11.87
N ASP A 62 4.66 8.70 10.62
CA ASP A 62 4.66 9.51 9.40
C ASP A 62 3.66 8.93 8.40
N GLU A 63 2.57 9.66 8.15
CA GLU A 63 1.52 9.25 7.22
C GLU A 63 1.98 9.31 5.76
N ASN A 64 2.89 10.24 5.42
CA ASN A 64 3.40 10.38 4.05
C ASN A 64 4.17 9.14 3.63
N LEU A 65 4.89 8.51 4.58
CA LEU A 65 5.57 7.25 4.34
C LEU A 65 4.60 6.15 3.88
N VAL A 66 3.43 6.04 4.54
CA VAL A 66 2.41 5.03 4.19
C VAL A 66 1.82 5.34 2.82
N GLN A 67 1.47 6.60 2.57
CA GLN A 67 0.95 7.03 1.27
C GLN A 67 1.95 6.73 0.14
N CYS A 68 3.21 7.13 0.29
CA CYS A 68 4.27 6.86 -0.69
C CYS A 68 4.45 5.36 -0.97
N LEU A 69 4.39 4.51 0.05
CA LEU A 69 4.52 3.06 -0.11
C LEU A 69 3.31 2.46 -0.85
N LEU A 70 2.10 2.90 -0.52
CA LEU A 70 0.87 2.42 -1.17
C LEU A 70 0.78 2.89 -2.62
N ASP A 71 1.25 4.11 -2.92
CA ASP A 71 1.39 4.61 -4.29
C ASP A 71 2.44 3.80 -5.08
N GLU A 72 3.57 3.45 -4.46
CA GLU A 72 4.60 2.59 -5.07
C GLU A 72 4.06 1.18 -5.37
N ILE A 73 3.26 0.62 -4.46
CA ILE A 73 2.56 -0.66 -4.60
C ILE A 73 1.60 -0.63 -5.81
N LEU A 74 0.72 0.38 -5.89
CA LEU A 74 -0.24 0.50 -6.97
C LEU A 74 0.46 0.74 -8.32
N SER A 75 1.43 1.65 -8.36
CA SER A 75 2.26 1.90 -9.54
C SER A 75 2.98 0.63 -10.02
N SER A 76 3.56 -0.13 -9.09
CA SER A 76 4.18 -1.41 -9.43
C SER A 76 3.17 -2.42 -9.97
N ALA A 77 1.93 -2.45 -9.46
CA ALA A 77 0.89 -3.33 -9.99
C ALA A 77 0.46 -2.92 -11.40
N VAL A 78 0.35 -1.62 -11.69
CA VAL A 78 0.07 -1.09 -13.03
C VAL A 78 1.12 -1.58 -14.02
N HIS A 79 2.41 -1.47 -13.67
CA HIS A 79 3.52 -1.95 -14.51
C HIS A 79 3.53 -3.47 -14.72
N ARG A 80 2.89 -4.23 -13.84
CA ARG A 80 2.81 -5.69 -13.90
C ARG A 80 1.48 -6.20 -14.46
N CYS A 81 0.59 -5.31 -14.88
CA CYS A 81 -0.71 -5.65 -15.43
C CYS A 81 -0.67 -5.76 -16.96
N LEU A 82 -1.31 -6.79 -17.51
CA LEU A 82 -1.42 -6.97 -18.97
C LEU A 82 -2.39 -5.99 -19.63
N ASP A 83 -3.33 -5.45 -18.87
CA ASP A 83 -4.38 -4.53 -19.32
C ASP A 83 -4.70 -3.53 -18.19
N PRO A 84 -3.84 -2.51 -18.01
CA PRO A 84 -3.88 -1.63 -16.85
C PRO A 84 -5.02 -0.61 -16.97
N VAL A 85 -6.20 -0.99 -16.46
CA VAL A 85 -7.35 -0.09 -16.32
C VAL A 85 -7.74 0.01 -14.85
N LEU A 86 -7.56 1.19 -14.26
CA LEU A 86 -7.97 1.49 -12.90
C LEU A 86 -9.50 1.65 -12.83
N MET A 87 -10.06 1.41 -11.64
CA MET A 87 -11.43 1.81 -11.32
C MET A 87 -11.51 3.33 -11.19
N GLU A 88 -12.70 3.87 -11.49
CA GLU A 88 -13.05 5.25 -11.16
C GLU A 88 -12.88 5.49 -9.65
N PRO A 89 -12.25 6.60 -9.20
CA PRO A 89 -11.99 6.85 -7.79
C PRO A 89 -13.24 6.75 -6.91
N SER A 90 -14.38 7.29 -7.38
CA SER A 90 -15.65 7.23 -6.64
C SER A 90 -16.15 5.80 -6.40
N VAL A 91 -15.84 4.86 -7.28
CA VAL A 91 -16.18 3.44 -7.09
C VAL A 91 -15.32 2.84 -5.98
N VAL A 92 -14.03 3.19 -5.96
CA VAL A 92 -13.11 2.74 -4.90
C VAL A 92 -13.56 3.28 -3.55
N ASP A 93 -13.88 4.57 -3.46
CA ASP A 93 -14.36 5.21 -2.24
C ASP A 93 -15.60 4.49 -1.71
N ILE A 94 -16.60 4.24 -2.57
CA ILE A 94 -17.84 3.53 -2.19
C ILE A 94 -17.56 2.11 -1.68
N ILE A 95 -16.61 1.40 -2.28
CA ILE A 95 -16.24 0.04 -1.84
C ILE A 95 -15.58 0.10 -0.45
N CYS A 96 -14.66 1.04 -0.24
CA CYS A 96 -13.90 1.14 1.00
C CYS A 96 -14.73 1.71 2.18
N GLU A 97 -15.74 2.54 1.92
CA GLU A 97 -16.66 3.08 2.93
C GLU A 97 -17.67 2.04 3.47
N ARG A 98 -17.92 0.97 2.71
CA ARG A 98 -18.89 -0.09 3.07
C ARG A 98 -18.25 -1.30 3.77
N GLY A 99 -16.93 -1.31 3.92
CA GLY A 99 -16.14 -2.38 4.54
C GLY A 99 -16.19 -2.40 6.05
#